data_AF-X0YG36-F1
#
_entry.id   AF-X0YG36-F1
#
_cell.length_a   1.000
_cell.length_b   1.000
_cell.length_c   1.000
_cell.angle_alpha   90.00
_cell.angle_beta   90.00
_cell.angle_gamma   90.00
#
_symmetry.space_group_name_H-M   'P 1'
#
loop_
_entity.id
_entity.type
_entity.pdbx_description
1 polymer ?
#
loop_
_entity_poly.entity_id
_entity_poly.type
_entity_poly.pdbx_seq_one_letter_code
_entity_poly.pdbx_strand_id
1 'polypeptide(L)' 'MQRLRIKFRRGTEVKYISHLDIMRLCQRALHRAGMALAYSEGFHPHPKISLAVPLAIGVTSEAELMDITP' A
#
# COMPACT_ATOMS: atom_id res chain seq x y z
N MET A 1 17.69 -8.92 1.64
CA MET A 1 16.22 -8.84 1.82
C MET A 1 15.63 -8.25 0.54
N GLN A 2 14.73 -8.95 -0.14
CA GLN A 2 14.16 -8.48 -1.41
C GLN A 2 13.07 -7.44 -1.14
N ARG A 3 12.97 -6.42 -2.00
CA ARG A 3 11.94 -5.38 -1.91
C ARG A 3 11.26 -5.30 -3.26
N LEU A 4 9.94 -5.41 -3.27
CA LEU A 4 9.14 -5.35 -4.49
C LEU A 4 8.48 -3.97 -4.57
N ARG A 5 8.58 -3.34 -5.73
CA ARG A 5 7.90 -2.06 -6.02
C ARG A 5 6.69 -2.31 -6.89
N ILE A 6 5.54 -1.90 -6.39
CA ILE A 6 4.25 -1.95 -7.07
C ILE A 6 3.93 -0.56 -7.58
N LYS A 7 3.58 -0.46 -8.86
CA LYS A 7 3.02 0.75 -9.47
C LYS A 7 1.53 0.54 -9.67
N PHE A 8 0.71 1.49 -9.22
CA PHE A 8 -0.74 1.42 -9.41
C PHE A 8 -1.31 2.79 -9.77
N ARG A 9 -2.54 2.78 -10.31
CA ARG A 9 -3.30 3.98 -10.67
C ARG A 9 -4.36 4.24 -9.61
N ARG A 10 -4.58 5.52 -9.29
CA ARG A 10 -5.72 5.99 -8.49
C ARG A 10 -6.70 6.74 -9.40
N GLY A 11 -7.74 6.02 -9.84
CA GLY A 11 -8.79 6.54 -10.71
C GLY A 11 -9.86 7.35 -9.99
N THR A 12 -10.82 7.86 -10.76
CA THR A 12 -11.94 8.67 -10.28
C THR A 12 -12.85 7.93 -9.31
N GLU A 13 -12.94 6.61 -9.43
CA GLU A 13 -13.80 5.74 -8.62
C GLU A 13 -13.31 5.64 -7.17
N VAL A 14 -12.00 5.83 -6.96
CA VAL A 14 -11.31 5.63 -5.69
C VAL A 14 -10.63 6.91 -5.18
N LYS A 15 -10.87 8.06 -5.83
CA LYS A 15 -10.24 9.34 -5.49
C LYS A 15 -10.60 9.85 -4.09
N TYR A 16 -11.65 9.36 -3.47
CA TYR A 16 -12.05 9.76 -2.10
C TYR A 16 -11.50 8.84 -0.99
N ILE A 17 -10.78 7.77 -1.33
CA ILE A 17 -10.18 6.88 -0.32
C ILE A 17 -9.01 7.59 0.37
N SER A 18 -8.99 7.60 1.70
CA SER A 18 -7.89 8.22 2.47
C SER A 18 -6.57 7.46 2.30
N HIS A 19 -5.44 8.10 2.62
CA HIS A 19 -4.13 7.43 2.60
C HIS A 19 -4.11 6.15 3.46
N LEU A 20 -4.66 6.21 4.67
CA LEU A 20 -4.70 5.06 5.58
C LEU A 20 -5.61 3.94 5.04
N ASP A 21 -6.71 4.30 4.38
CA ASP A 21 -7.60 3.30 3.79
C ASP A 21 -7.01 2.66 2.53
N ILE A 22 -6.21 3.38 1.75
CA ILE A 22 -5.37 2.79 0.69
C ILE A 22 -4.39 1.78 1.30
N MET A 23 -3.71 2.13 2.40
CA MET A 23 -2.79 1.21 3.06
C MET A 23 -3.49 -0.07 3.54
N ARG A 24 -4.65 0.07 4.19
CA ARG A 24 -5.49 -1.06 4.62
C ARG A 24 -6.00 -1.88 3.44
N LEU A 25 -6.40 -1.23 2.35
CA LEU A 25 -6.84 -1.90 1.11
C LEU A 25 -5.71 -2.74 0.54
N CYS A 26 -4.51 -2.18 0.38
CA CYS A 26 -3.34 -2.89 -0.11
C CYS A 26 -2.98 -4.07 0.78
N GLN A 27 -2.96 -3.89 2.11
CA GLN A 27 -2.71 -4.98 3.05
C GLN A 27 -3.72 -6.12 2.89
N ARG A 28 -5.03 -5.83 2.81
CA ARG A 28 -6.07 -6.84 2.60
C ARG A 28 -5.93 -7.53 1.24
N ALA A 29 -5.59 -6.78 0.19
CA ALA A 29 -5.41 -7.33 -1.16
C ALA A 29 -4.21 -8.30 -1.21
N LEU A 30 -3.08 -7.92 -0.62
CA LEU A 30 -1.88 -8.76 -0.54
C LEU A 30 -2.13 -10.03 0.29
N HIS A 31 -2.79 -9.90 1.44
CA HIS A 31 -3.17 -11.05 2.25
C HIS A 31 -4.12 -12.00 1.50
N ARG A 32 -5.12 -11.45 0.81
CA ARG A 32 -6.04 -12.25 -0.05
C ARG A 32 -5.32 -12.93 -1.22
N ALA A 33 -4.23 -12.35 -1.71
CA ALA A 33 -3.41 -12.94 -2.76
C ALA A 33 -2.49 -14.06 -2.23
N GLY A 34 -2.49 -14.36 -0.93
CA GLY A 34 -1.61 -15.35 -0.31
C GLY A 34 -0.16 -14.90 -0.23
N MET A 35 0.12 -13.59 -0.33
CA MET A 35 1.47 -13.06 -0.23
C MET A 35 1.93 -13.08 1.24
N ALA A 36 3.02 -13.79 1.52
CA ALA A 36 3.73 -13.63 2.78
C ALA A 36 4.39 -12.24 2.78
N LEU A 37 4.17 -11.47 3.85
CA LEU A 37 4.79 -10.16 4.05
C LEU A 37 5.66 -10.22 5.29
N ALA A 38 6.83 -9.59 5.24
CA ALA A 38 7.66 -9.37 6.40
C ALA A 38 6.98 -8.38 7.35
N TYR A 39 7.14 -8.60 8.66
CA TYR A 39 6.61 -7.74 9.71
C TYR A 39 7.74 -6.97 10.40
N SER A 40 7.39 -5.86 11.04
CA SER A 40 8.29 -5.15 11.95
C SER A 40 8.54 -5.97 13.22
N GLU A 41 9.71 -5.78 13.84
CA GLU A 41 10.18 -6.51 15.02
C GLU A 41 9.83 -5.79 16.34
N GLY A 42 8.92 -4.81 16.30
CA GLY A 42 8.50 -4.04 17.47
C GLY A 42 7.38 -4.72 18.28
N PHE A 43 7.01 -4.10 19.41
CA PHE A 43 5.94 -4.58 20.29
C PHE A 43 4.55 -4.69 19.62
N HIS A 44 4.33 -4.00 18.49
CA HIS A 44 3.13 -4.09 17.66
C HIS A 44 3.55 -4.37 16.20
N PRO A 45 3.72 -5.65 15.83
CA PRO A 45 4.19 -6.02 14.51
C PRO A 45 3.17 -5.59 13.45
N HIS A 46 3.65 -4.82 12.48
CA HIS A 46 2.88 -4.38 11.33
C HIS A 46 3.58 -4.81 10.03
N PRO A 47 2.84 -5.11 8.97
CA PRO A 47 3.43 -5.46 7.68
C PRO A 47 4.36 -4.35 7.17
N LYS A 48 5.51 -4.72 6.62
CA LYS A 48 6.47 -3.80 6.01
C LYS A 48 6.00 -3.35 4.62
N ILE A 49 5.06 -2.40 4.63
CA ILE A 49 4.50 -1.74 3.45
C ILE A 49 4.80 -0.24 3.56
N SER A 50 5.21 0.38 2.45
CA SER A 50 5.46 1.82 2.38
C SER A 50 4.90 2.41 1.08
N LEU A 51 4.13 3.49 1.17
CA LEU A 51 3.75 4.31 0.02
C LEU A 51 4.77 5.43 -0.18
N ALA A 52 5.12 5.71 -1.43
CA ALA A 52 6.10 6.73 -1.75
C ALA A 52 5.64 8.14 -1.35
N VAL A 53 4.41 8.51 -1.72
CA VAL A 53 3.84 9.84 -1.44
C VAL A 53 2.34 9.69 -1.13
N PRO A 54 1.82 10.36 -0.09
CA PRO A 54 0.38 10.43 0.13
C PRO A 54 -0.26 11.41 -0.87
N LEU A 55 -1.35 11.00 -1.49
CA LEU A 55 -2.14 11.86 -2.38
C LEU A 55 -3.35 12.42 -1.62
N ALA A 56 -3.59 13.73 -1.78
CA ALA A 56 -4.74 14.41 -1.19
C ALA A 56 -6.07 13.79 -1.63
N ILE A 57 -7.07 13.88 -0.76
CA ILE A 57 -8.42 13.38 -1.05
C ILE A 57 -9.00 14.15 -2.24
N GLY A 58 -9.66 13.43 -3.14
CA GLY A 58 -10.28 13.99 -4.35
C GLY A 58 -9.34 14.06 -5.55
N VAL A 59 -8.04 13.76 -5.37
CA VAL A 59 -7.04 13.80 -6.45
C VAL A 59 -6.87 12.40 -7.06
N THR A 60 -6.60 12.37 -8.37
CA THR A 60 -6.29 11.16 -9.14
C THR A 60 -4.82 11.11 -9.51
N SER A 61 -4.30 9.91 -9.77
CA SER A 61 -2.90 9.72 -10.15
C SER A 61 -2.76 8.53 -11.09
N GLU A 62 -1.95 8.69 -12.14
CA GLU A 62 -1.63 7.63 -13.10
C GLU A 62 -0.49 6.71 -12.62
N ALA A 63 0.24 7.13 -11.59
CA ALA A 63 1.45 6.45 -11.15
C ALA A 63 1.72 6.68 -9.66
N GLU A 64 1.06 5.89 -8.82
CA GLU A 64 1.41 5.73 -7.42
C GLU A 64 2.41 4.59 -7.24
N LEU A 65 3.33 4.75 -6.28
CA LEU A 65 4.36 3.76 -5.97
C LEU A 65 4.21 3.26 -4.53
N MET A 66 4.30 1.95 -4.38
CA MET A 66 4.28 1.26 -3.09
C MET A 66 5.40 0.23 -3.04
N ASP A 67 6.17 0.23 -1.97
CA ASP A 67 7.19 -0.77 -1.70
C ASP A 67 6.66 -1.77 -0.66
N ILE A 68 6.87 -3.05 -0.92
CA ILE A 68 6.57 -4.13 0.02
C ILE A 68 7.80 -5.01 0.22
N THR A 69 7.90 -5.59 1.42
CA THR A 69 8.90 -6.60 1.74
C THR A 69 8.18 -7.92 1.98
N PRO A 70 8.35 -8.94 1.11
CA PRO A 70 7.86 -10.29 1.37
C PRO A 70 8.58 -10.93 2.56
#